data_AF-A0A836WGE6-F1
#
_entry.id   AF-A0A836WGE6-F1
#
_cell.length_a   1.000
_cell.length_b   1.000
_cell.length_c   1.000
_cell.angle_alpha   90.00
_cell.angle_beta   90.00
_cell.angle_gamma   90.00
#
_symmetry.space_group_name_H-M   'P 1'
#
loop_
_entity.id
_entity.type
_entity.pdbx_description
1 polymer ?
#
loop_
_entity_poly.entity_id
_entity_poly.type
_entity_poly.pdbx_seq_one_letter_code
_entity_poly.pdbx_strand_id
1 'polypeptide(L)'
;MTLTDKMLDEILEYLEKSINNLAKESLENLEIEGGIKGIEDFLGNQFDVRLENLLVAKNSSIHHLESSMKNKVIQKKQLIINKNIKHKN
;
A
#
# COMPACT_ATOMS: atom_id res chain seq x y z
N MET A 1 -5.37 21.87 -6.27
CA MET A 1 -4.74 21.81 -4.94
C MET A 1 -3.50 20.95 -5.10
N THR A 2 -2.33 21.43 -4.72
CA THR A 2 -1.09 20.64 -4.79
C THR A 2 -1.06 19.69 -3.59
N LEU A 3 -0.79 18.41 -3.83
CA LEU A 3 -0.64 17.43 -2.76
C LEU A 3 0.59 17.82 -1.91
N THR A 4 0.40 17.98 -0.61
CA THR A 4 1.50 18.27 0.32
C THR A 4 2.07 16.99 0.92
N ASP A 5 3.28 17.05 1.45
CA ASP A 5 3.93 15.90 2.06
C ASP A 5 3.11 15.36 3.25
N LYS A 6 2.51 16.26 4.03
CA LYS A 6 1.61 15.91 5.14
C LYS A 6 0.34 15.17 4.64
N MET A 7 -0.27 15.63 3.55
CA MET A 7 -1.44 14.94 2.98
C MET A 7 -1.06 13.54 2.48
N LEU A 8 0.13 13.39 1.90
CA LEU A 8 0.64 12.08 1.52
C LEU A 8 0.86 11.18 2.73
N ASP A 9 1.42 11.70 3.83
CA ASP A 9 1.61 10.94 5.06
C ASP A 9 0.27 10.43 5.63
N GLU A 10 -0.76 11.28 5.66
CA GLU A 10 -2.11 10.89 6.08
C GLU A 10 -2.72 9.80 5.18
N ILE A 11 -2.54 9.92 3.86
CA ILE A 11 -2.95 8.89 2.89
C ILE A 11 -2.23 7.58 3.16
N LEU A 12 -0.91 7.64 3.38
CA LEU A 12 -0.08 6.46 3.61
C LEU A 12 -0.38 5.77 4.96
N GLU A 13 -0.74 6.53 5.99
CA GLU A 13 -1.18 5.96 7.28
C GLU A 13 -2.52 5.23 7.14
N TYR A 14 -3.48 5.83 6.43
CA TYR A 14 -4.74 5.17 6.12
C TYR A 14 -4.53 3.89 5.31
N LEU A 15 -3.68 3.98 4.27
CA LEU A 15 -3.37 2.86 3.40
C LEU A 15 -2.68 1.71 4.16
N GLU A 16 -1.79 2.02 5.10
CA GLU A 16 -1.19 1.00 5.99
C GLU A 16 -2.26 0.24 6.77
N LYS A 17 -3.18 0.94 7.45
CA LYS A 17 -4.25 0.29 8.23
C LYS A 17 -5.12 -0.60 7.34
N SER A 18 -5.50 -0.07 6.18
CA SER A 18 -6.28 -0.78 5.16
C SER A 18 -5.60 -2.07 4.69
N ILE A 19 -4.31 -2.01 4.34
CA ILE A 19 -3.57 -3.16 3.83
C ILE A 19 -3.27 -4.18 4.94
N ASN A 20 -2.99 -3.74 6.18
CA ASN A 20 -2.80 -4.65 7.31
C ASN A 20 -4.05 -5.49 7.59
N ASN A 21 -5.24 -4.88 7.53
CA ASN A 21 -6.50 -5.60 7.69
C ASN A 21 -6.69 -6.64 6.56
N LEU A 22 -6.45 -6.23 5.31
CA LEU A 22 -6.55 -7.13 4.17
C LEU A 22 -5.54 -8.28 4.26
N ALA A 23 -4.32 -8.01 4.71
CA ALA A 23 -3.29 -9.03 4.89
C ALA A 23 -3.70 -10.07 5.94
N LYS A 24 -4.27 -9.62 7.07
CA LYS A 24 -4.82 -10.51 8.10
C LYS A 24 -5.91 -11.40 7.53
N GLU A 25 -6.91 -10.82 6.85
CA GLU A 25 -8.00 -11.58 6.22
C GLU A 25 -7.49 -12.57 5.17
N SER A 26 -6.50 -12.15 4.37
CA SER A 26 -5.93 -13.00 3.32
C SER A 26 -5.19 -14.19 3.90
N LEU A 27 -4.43 -13.97 4.98
CA LEU A 27 -3.63 -14.99 5.64
C LEU A 27 -4.45 -15.96 6.49
N GLU A 28 -5.66 -15.56 6.91
CA GLU A 28 -6.56 -16.38 7.73
C GLU A 28 -7.62 -17.11 6.88
N ASN A 29 -8.10 -16.49 5.79
CA ASN A 29 -9.33 -16.93 5.13
C ASN A 29 -9.24 -17.05 3.61
N LEU A 30 -8.26 -16.43 2.93
CA LEU A 30 -8.16 -16.48 1.48
C LEU A 30 -7.11 -17.50 1.05
N GLU A 31 -7.54 -18.53 0.33
CA GLU A 31 -6.64 -19.40 -0.40
C GLU A 31 -6.16 -18.69 -1.67
N ILE A 32 -5.08 -17.92 -1.52
CA ILE A 32 -4.41 -17.26 -2.65
C ILE A 32 -3.41 -18.23 -3.28
N GLU A 33 -3.57 -18.46 -4.59
CA GLU A 33 -2.63 -19.26 -5.39
C GLU A 33 -1.20 -18.71 -5.28
N GLY A 34 -0.22 -19.61 -5.16
CA GLY A 34 1.19 -19.20 -5.00
C GLY A 34 1.64 -18.96 -3.56
N GLY A 35 0.81 -19.28 -2.56
CA GLY A 35 1.17 -19.26 -1.14
C GLY A 35 1.63 -17.87 -0.68
N ILE A 36 2.70 -17.80 0.12
CA ILE A 36 3.22 -16.51 0.62
C ILE A 36 3.56 -15.54 -0.51
N LYS A 37 4.12 -16.03 -1.62
CA LYS A 37 4.48 -15.18 -2.76
C LYS A 37 3.24 -14.63 -3.47
N GLY A 38 2.21 -15.46 -3.62
CA GLY A 38 0.91 -15.02 -4.14
C GLY A 38 0.27 -13.95 -3.27
N ILE A 39 0.35 -14.09 -1.94
CA ILE A 39 -0.13 -13.08 -0.99
C ILE A 39 0.68 -11.78 -1.11
N GLU A 40 2.01 -11.86 -1.29
CA GLU A 40 2.86 -10.68 -1.54
C GLU A 40 2.40 -9.89 -2.75
N ASP A 41 2.23 -10.57 -3.88
CA ASP A 41 1.88 -9.95 -5.15
C ASP A 41 0.45 -9.39 -5.08
N PHE A 42 -0.48 -10.12 -4.43
CA PHE A 42 -1.83 -9.65 -4.17
C PHE A 42 -1.84 -8.36 -3.34
N LEU A 43 -1.17 -8.34 -2.19
CA LEU A 43 -1.12 -7.15 -1.32
C LEU A 43 -0.40 -5.98 -2.00
N GLY A 44 0.64 -6.25 -2.79
CA GLY A 44 1.33 -5.25 -3.59
C GLY A 44 0.42 -4.57 -4.60
N ASN A 45 -0.39 -5.35 -5.33
CA ASN A 45 -1.37 -4.83 -6.28
C ASN A 45 -2.49 -4.03 -5.57
N GLN A 46 -2.98 -4.53 -4.44
CA GLN A 46 -4.02 -3.87 -3.65
C GLN A 46 -3.55 -2.53 -3.06
N PHE A 47 -2.28 -2.44 -2.66
CA PHE A 47 -1.68 -1.18 -2.26
C PHE A 47 -1.73 -0.15 -3.39
N ASP A 48 -1.28 -0.52 -4.59
CA ASP A 48 -1.19 0.41 -5.73
C ASP A 48 -2.57 0.92 -6.16
N VAL A 49 -3.56 0.02 -6.30
CA VAL A 49 -4.93 0.38 -6.67
C VAL A 49 -5.56 1.32 -5.66
N ARG A 50 -5.41 1.04 -4.35
CA ARG A 50 -5.98 1.87 -3.30
C ARG A 50 -5.29 3.23 -3.20
N LEU A 51 -3.96 3.28 -3.37
CA LEU A 51 -3.23 4.54 -3.41
C LEU A 51 -3.71 5.42 -4.55
N GLU A 52 -3.82 4.89 -5.76
CA GLU A 52 -4.26 5.66 -6.92
C GLU A 52 -5.68 6.21 -6.69
N ASN A 53 -6.60 5.41 -6.17
CA ASN A 53 -7.95 5.86 -5.83
C ASN A 53 -7.95 7.02 -4.81
N LEU A 54 -7.09 6.95 -3.78
CA LEU A 54 -6.96 8.01 -2.77
C LEU A 54 -6.36 9.29 -3.37
N LEU A 55 -5.39 9.17 -4.28
CA LEU A 55 -4.79 10.31 -4.98
C LEU A 55 -5.78 10.96 -5.94
N VAL A 56 -6.53 10.18 -6.71
CA VAL A 56 -7.58 10.65 -7.62
C VAL A 56 -8.65 11.43 -6.84
N ALA A 57 -9.05 10.96 -5.66
CA ALA A 57 -9.98 11.69 -4.79
C ALA A 57 -9.43 13.06 -4.30
N LYS A 58 -8.13 13.30 -4.43
CA LYS A 58 -7.46 14.58 -4.18
C LYS A 58 -7.11 15.35 -5.47
N ASN A 59 -7.67 14.96 -6.62
CA ASN A 59 -7.32 15.46 -7.96
C ASN A 59 -5.80 15.35 -8.25
N SER A 60 -5.19 14.25 -7.81
CA SER A 60 -3.78 13.93 -8.00
C SER A 60 -3.62 12.53 -8.60
N SER A 61 -2.37 12.14 -8.89
CA SER A 61 -1.99 10.79 -9.34
C SER A 61 -0.57 10.51 -8.89
N ILE A 62 -0.12 9.25 -8.96
CA ILE A 62 1.27 8.90 -8.65
C ILE A 62 2.27 9.67 -9.53
N HIS A 63 1.89 9.98 -10.78
CA HIS A 63 2.74 10.71 -11.72
C HIS A 63 2.93 12.18 -11.33
N HIS A 64 1.93 12.79 -10.68
CA HIS A 64 1.97 14.16 -10.19
C HIS A 64 2.84 14.35 -8.94
N LEU A 65 3.22 13.25 -8.26
CA LEU A 65 4.06 13.34 -7.06
C LEU A 65 5.50 13.74 -7.41
N GLU A 66 6.12 14.52 -6.53
CA GLU A 66 7.56 14.77 -6.59
C GLU A 66 8.36 13.49 -6.36
N SER A 67 9.62 13.48 -6.78
CA SER A 67 10.49 12.30 -6.64
C SER A 67 10.69 11.87 -5.18
N SER A 68 10.76 12.82 -4.24
CA SER A 68 10.84 12.55 -2.79
C SER A 68 9.60 11.80 -2.28
N MET A 69 8.42 12.25 -2.68
CA MET A 69 7.13 11.63 -2.36
C MET A 69 6.99 10.24 -2.98
N LYS A 70 7.40 10.07 -4.25
CA LYS A 70 7.44 8.76 -4.92
C LYS A 70 8.33 7.78 -4.17
N ASN A 71 9.51 8.22 -3.74
CA ASN A 71 10.41 7.40 -2.94
C ASN A 71 9.79 7.01 -1.59
N LYS A 72 9.09 7.94 -0.93
CA LYS A 72 8.37 7.67 0.32
C LYS A 72 7.28 6.61 0.11
N VAL A 73 6.49 6.70 -0.95
CA VAL A 73 5.49 5.69 -1.33
C VAL A 73 6.13 4.30 -1.50
N ILE A 74 7.23 4.22 -2.25
CA ILE A 74 7.94 2.95 -2.50
C ILE A 74 8.42 2.33 -1.19
N GLN A 75 9.08 3.12 -0.33
CA GLN A 75 9.59 2.66 0.96
C GLN A 75 8.43 2.18 1.86
N LYS A 76 7.35 2.94 1.92
CA LYS A 76 6.18 2.60 2.75
C LYS A 76 5.52 1.31 2.27
N LYS A 77 5.34 1.12 0.95
CA LYS A 77 4.82 -0.11 0.36
C LYS A 77 5.66 -1.32 0.79
N GLN A 78 6.98 -1.23 0.63
CA GLN A 78 7.91 -2.29 1.03
C GLN A 78 7.82 -2.60 2.52
N LEU A 79 7.76 -1.58 3.38
CA LEU A 79 7.64 -1.76 4.84
C LEU A 79 6.35 -2.49 5.22
N ILE A 80 5.21 -2.07 4.67
CA ILE A 80 3.90 -2.65 4.98
C ILE A 80 3.86 -4.12 4.54
N ILE A 81 4.25 -4.41 3.29
CA ILE A 81 4.21 -5.76 2.75
C ILE A 81 5.16 -6.69 3.53
N ASN A 82 6.40 -6.26 3.76
CA ASN A 82 7.37 -7.04 4.52
C ASN A 82 6.91 -7.30 5.96
N LYS A 83 6.31 -6.31 6.63
CA LYS A 83 5.80 -6.46 8.00
C LYS A 83 4.75 -7.56 8.08
N ASN A 84 3.82 -7.62 7.13
CA ASN A 84 2.74 -8.59 7.14
C ASN A 84 3.18 -10.00 6.71
N ILE A 85 4.22 -10.10 5.88
CA ILE A 85 4.67 -11.39 5.32
C ILE A 85 5.77 -12.02 6.18
N LYS A 86 6.74 -11.23 6.65
CA LYS A 86 7.88 -11.74 7.44
C LYS A 86 7.51 -12.08 8.88
N HIS A 87 6.36 -11.66 9.39
CA HIS A 87 5.87 -12.05 10.73
C HIS A 87 5.45 -13.53 10.85
N LYS A 88 5.50 -14.32 9.76
CA LYS A 88 5.13 -15.74 9.74
C LYS A 88 6.28 -16.73 9.47
N ASN A 89 7.54 -16.26 9.40
CA ASN A 89 8.72 -17.13 9.28
C ASN A 89 9.41 -17.32 10.63
#